data_AF-A0A146M6E7-F1
#
_entry.id   AF-A0A146M6E7-F1
#
_cell.length_a   1.000
_cell.length_b   1.000
_cell.length_c   1.000
_cell.angle_alpha   90.00
_cell.angle_beta   90.00
_cell.angle_gamma   90.00
#
_symmetry.space_group_name_H-M   'P 1'
#
loop_
_entity.id
_entity.type
_entity.pdbx_description
1 polymer ?
#
loop_
_entity_poly.entity_id
_entity_poly.type
_entity_poly.pdbx_seq_one_letter_code
_entity_poly.pdbx_strand_id
1 'polypeptide(L)'
;MIKEDNCNGQPKEKPPRQGKRKSVTFNIQDTKHERKRSSHMERSVLDKKSTRVLNFPLTVNQQLWLVFLLPSVIETTFYIVDLATDLAIGIEFLSKKDIWVGSATLLITYSAPLVCYITHIVNPPPENEIKALVAWFMVETGAFLLYPIRPIQCFAERLFWSIEATRLEDPKREDALKAYEATRHFKIEHYLFLQGLIHAGPQAIFQTVLLVSGYTDNPHIEKMQVLSIVTSLMSLSLVTTSYQRYETQAKGGRSRVWNVDQDTVDGEEPTVLLASGTSGNGLPVRRRWTKVMDEDNPIGKVAAFLFWFLFLLGRILALVIAAWFHPLIVLGVCAGHYFFTLLYILPSPDCKSSIPLKILMSFVFIFCLVEVGIQFRKSFLFYGLFFIFSCVENLSLTLLWVLWAKWEGFWYYYALYFMGLTHVLAIMFAGLYVKYFRPPIKRLKPTT
;
A
#
# COMPACT_ATOMS: atom_id res chain seq x y z
N MET A 1 10.45 91.33 34.83
CA MET A 1 11.70 91.52 35.62
C MET A 1 12.20 90.11 35.93
N ILE A 2 13.19 89.55 35.19
CA ILE A 2 14.65 89.73 35.40
C ILE A 2 15.01 89.25 36.82
N LYS A 3 15.86 88.24 37.12
CA LYS A 3 16.97 87.57 36.43
C LYS A 3 17.39 86.29 37.20
N GLU A 4 18.10 85.38 36.49
CA GLU A 4 19.29 84.54 36.85
C GLU A 4 19.57 84.21 38.34
N ASP A 5 19.94 82.98 38.75
CA ASP A 5 21.19 82.29 38.36
C ASP A 5 21.26 80.77 38.73
N ASN A 6 22.20 80.08 38.08
CA ASN A 6 22.72 78.70 38.23
C ASN A 6 23.04 78.26 39.69
N CYS A 7 23.19 77.00 40.11
CA CYS A 7 23.71 75.79 39.47
C CYS A 7 23.50 74.53 40.36
N ASN A 8 23.66 73.35 39.73
CA ASN A 8 24.23 72.10 40.26
C ASN A 8 23.30 70.93 40.70
N GLY A 9 23.51 69.76 40.08
CA GLY A 9 23.10 68.45 40.62
C GLY A 9 22.31 67.51 39.68
N GLN A 10 22.87 67.10 38.54
CA GLN A 10 22.28 66.04 37.71
C GLN A 10 22.52 64.63 38.27
N PRO A 11 21.51 63.73 38.29
CA PRO A 11 21.70 62.28 38.32
C PRO A 11 21.78 61.69 36.89
N LYS A 12 22.73 60.77 36.69
CA LYS A 12 23.01 60.07 35.43
C LYS A 12 21.92 59.03 35.09
N GLU A 13 21.10 59.30 34.07
CA GLU A 13 20.30 58.28 33.38
C GLU A 13 21.11 57.58 32.29
N LYS A 14 21.01 56.24 32.25
CA LYS A 14 21.70 55.37 31.28
C LYS A 14 21.04 55.48 29.90
N PRO A 15 21.83 55.52 28.81
CA PRO A 15 21.30 55.59 27.45
C PRO A 15 20.70 54.25 26.98
N PRO A 16 19.74 54.27 26.05
CA PRO A 16 19.19 53.06 25.45
C PRO A 16 20.21 52.39 24.51
N ARG A 17 20.26 51.05 24.56
CA ARG A 17 21.15 50.22 23.74
C ARG A 17 20.83 50.37 22.24
N GLN A 18 21.82 50.77 21.45
CA GLN A 18 21.81 50.73 19.98
C GLN A 18 21.69 49.27 19.48
N GLY A 19 20.61 48.95 18.78
CA GLY A 19 20.48 47.73 18.00
C GLY A 19 21.24 47.83 16.69
N LYS A 20 22.18 46.91 16.44
CA LYS A 20 22.91 46.77 15.18
C LYS A 20 21.93 46.44 14.04
N ARG A 21 21.63 47.42 13.18
CA ARG A 21 21.02 47.20 11.87
C ARG A 21 22.13 46.75 10.91
N LYS A 22 22.19 45.45 10.58
CA LYS A 22 23.03 44.95 9.48
C LYS A 22 22.35 45.35 8.16
N SER A 23 22.96 46.25 7.39
CA SER A 23 22.60 46.47 6.00
C SER A 23 23.05 45.24 5.20
N VAL A 24 22.11 44.44 4.70
CA VAL A 24 22.40 43.37 3.74
C VAL A 24 22.33 44.01 2.36
N THR A 25 23.50 44.38 1.83
CA THR A 25 23.65 44.77 0.43
C THR A 25 23.51 43.51 -0.42
N PHE A 26 22.41 43.38 -1.15
CA PHE A 26 22.22 42.28 -2.11
C PHE A 26 23.20 42.47 -3.27
N ASN A 27 24.24 41.64 -3.30
CA ASN A 27 25.20 41.65 -4.39
C ASN A 27 24.63 40.87 -5.58
N ILE A 28 24.18 41.59 -6.62
CA ILE A 28 23.49 41.03 -7.80
C ILE A 28 24.41 40.11 -8.64
N GLN A 29 25.70 40.03 -8.36
CA GLN A 29 26.66 39.20 -9.10
C GLN A 29 26.69 37.72 -8.69
N ASP A 30 26.25 37.34 -7.48
CA ASP A 30 26.25 35.93 -7.05
C ASP A 30 25.11 35.11 -7.68
N THR A 31 24.02 35.77 -8.09
CA THR A 31 22.88 35.10 -8.77
C THR A 31 23.20 34.63 -10.20
N LYS A 32 24.27 35.13 -10.83
CA LYS A 32 24.70 34.68 -12.16
C LYS A 32 25.64 33.48 -12.11
N HIS A 33 26.37 33.27 -11.01
CA HIS A 33 27.29 32.13 -10.89
C HIS A 33 26.61 30.86 -10.35
N GLU A 34 25.56 30.99 -9.53
CA GLU A 34 24.71 29.84 -9.14
C GLU A 34 23.83 29.34 -10.28
N ARG A 35 23.44 30.20 -11.23
CA ARG A 35 22.69 29.80 -12.43
C ARG A 35 23.46 28.89 -13.39
N LYS A 36 24.78 28.71 -13.21
CA LYS A 36 25.63 27.89 -14.07
C LYS A 36 26.05 26.54 -13.47
N ARG A 37 25.59 26.19 -12.25
CA ARG A 37 25.90 24.91 -11.59
C ARG A 37 24.70 24.02 -11.24
N SER A 38 23.48 24.41 -11.63
CA SER A 38 22.29 23.55 -11.59
C SER A 38 21.92 23.07 -13.00
N SER A 39 22.77 22.21 -13.58
CA SER A 39 22.45 21.47 -14.81
C SER A 39 22.19 19.99 -14.52
N HIS A 40 21.76 19.67 -13.30
CA HIS A 40 20.90 18.51 -13.07
C HIS A 40 19.48 19.07 -13.01
N MET A 41 18.81 19.08 -14.16
CA MET A 41 17.39 19.44 -14.23
C MET A 41 16.63 18.42 -13.39
N GLU A 42 16.28 18.79 -12.16
CA GLU A 42 15.51 17.96 -11.24
C GLU A 42 14.17 17.67 -11.93
N ARG A 43 13.96 16.42 -12.35
CA ARG A 43 12.74 16.03 -13.08
C ARG A 43 11.53 16.28 -12.19
N SER A 44 10.51 16.96 -12.73
CA SER A 44 9.24 17.20 -12.02
C SER A 44 8.64 15.87 -11.56
N VAL A 45 7.94 15.88 -10.43
CA VAL A 45 7.17 14.73 -9.94
C VAL A 45 6.21 14.21 -11.01
N LEU A 46 5.65 15.09 -11.86
CA LEU A 46 4.76 14.71 -12.97
C LEU A 46 5.47 13.90 -14.05
N ASP A 47 6.74 14.21 -14.34
CA ASP A 47 7.54 13.52 -15.35
C ASP A 47 7.89 12.08 -14.95
N LYS A 48 7.85 11.78 -13.65
CA LYS A 48 8.07 10.44 -13.12
C LYS A 48 6.82 9.56 -13.23
N LYS A 49 5.63 10.15 -13.46
CA LYS A 49 4.34 9.44 -13.51
C LYS A 49 3.89 9.18 -14.94
N SER A 50 2.84 8.38 -15.09
CA SER A 50 2.26 8.06 -16.40
C SER A 50 1.76 9.33 -17.10
N THR A 51 2.29 9.60 -18.29
CA THR A 51 1.93 10.75 -19.14
C THR A 51 0.91 10.40 -20.23
N ARG A 52 0.51 9.12 -20.34
CA ARG A 52 -0.36 8.62 -21.40
C ARG A 52 -1.39 7.61 -20.92
N VAL A 53 -2.57 7.67 -21.52
CA VAL A 53 -3.66 6.71 -21.32
C VAL A 53 -4.15 6.25 -22.69
N LEU A 54 -4.13 4.94 -22.96
CA LEU A 54 -4.56 4.37 -24.26
C LEU A 54 -3.90 5.08 -25.48
N ASN A 55 -2.62 5.45 -25.36
CA ASN A 55 -1.84 6.23 -26.33
C ASN A 55 -2.20 7.72 -26.48
N PHE A 56 -3.19 8.23 -25.75
CA PHE A 56 -3.48 9.66 -25.68
C PHE A 56 -2.60 10.34 -24.63
N PRO A 57 -1.86 11.42 -24.96
CA PRO A 57 -1.13 12.20 -23.98
C PRO A 57 -2.09 12.91 -23.04
N LEU A 58 -1.82 12.84 -21.74
CA LEU A 58 -2.60 13.57 -20.73
C LEU A 58 -2.11 15.01 -20.64
N THR A 59 -3.05 15.93 -20.48
CA THR A 59 -2.72 17.29 -20.01
C THR A 59 -2.29 17.25 -18.54
N VAL A 60 -1.55 18.27 -18.08
CA VAL A 60 -1.12 18.39 -16.68
C VAL A 60 -2.31 18.31 -15.72
N ASN A 61 -3.41 19.02 -16.01
CA ASN A 61 -4.62 18.98 -15.20
C ASN A 61 -5.22 17.58 -15.14
N GLN A 62 -5.31 16.87 -16.29
CA GLN A 62 -5.82 15.49 -16.30
C GLN A 62 -4.91 14.54 -15.51
N GLN A 63 -3.59 14.75 -15.56
CA GLN A 63 -2.63 13.94 -14.81
C GLN A 63 -2.79 14.18 -13.30
N LEU A 64 -2.94 15.43 -12.86
CA LEU A 64 -3.21 15.77 -11.46
C LEU A 64 -4.48 15.10 -10.94
N TRP A 65 -5.56 15.16 -11.72
CA TRP A 65 -6.83 14.51 -11.36
C TRP A 65 -6.72 12.98 -11.32
N LEU A 66 -6.20 12.35 -12.38
CA LEU A 66 -6.22 10.89 -12.53
C LEU A 66 -5.16 10.16 -11.70
N VAL A 67 -4.02 10.81 -11.42
CA VAL A 67 -2.88 10.17 -10.73
C VAL A 67 -2.82 10.52 -9.25
N PHE A 68 -3.29 11.70 -8.84
CA PHE A 68 -3.14 12.18 -7.47
C PHE A 68 -4.50 12.31 -6.76
N LEU A 69 -5.39 13.19 -7.25
CA LEU A 69 -6.62 13.54 -6.52
C LEU A 69 -7.62 12.38 -6.47
N LEU A 70 -7.98 11.80 -7.61
CA LEU A 70 -8.98 10.73 -7.67
C LEU A 70 -8.54 9.49 -6.88
N PRO A 71 -7.30 8.97 -7.00
CA PRO A 71 -6.83 7.88 -6.15
C PRO A 71 -6.87 8.22 -4.66
N SER A 72 -6.47 9.44 -4.27
CA SER A 72 -6.49 9.87 -2.87
C SER A 72 -7.90 9.85 -2.29
N VAL A 73 -8.90 10.33 -3.05
CA VAL A 73 -10.31 10.29 -2.62
C VAL A 73 -10.78 8.85 -2.49
N ILE A 74 -10.54 8.00 -3.49
CA ILE A 74 -10.98 6.59 -3.48
C ILE A 74 -10.36 5.82 -2.31
N GLU A 75 -9.03 5.92 -2.14
CA GLU A 75 -8.32 5.24 -1.06
C GLU A 75 -8.83 5.69 0.32
N THR A 76 -9.03 7.00 0.51
CA THR A 76 -9.55 7.55 1.77
C THR A 76 -10.98 7.07 2.05
N THR A 77 -11.86 7.13 1.05
CA THR A 77 -13.25 6.68 1.20
C THR A 77 -13.31 5.20 1.51
N PHE A 78 -12.59 4.36 0.79
CA PHE A 78 -12.61 2.92 1.03
C PHE A 78 -12.05 2.58 2.40
N TYR A 79 -10.94 3.20 2.82
CA TYR A 79 -10.38 2.98 4.15
C TYR A 79 -11.37 3.34 5.27
N ILE A 80 -12.02 4.50 5.18
CA ILE A 80 -12.98 4.95 6.20
C ILE A 80 -14.20 4.04 6.24
N VAL A 81 -14.77 3.69 5.09
CA VAL A 81 -15.97 2.84 5.02
C VAL A 81 -15.66 1.43 5.53
N ASP A 82 -14.55 0.84 5.09
CA ASP A 82 -14.11 -0.49 5.54
C ASP A 82 -14.01 -0.55 7.07
N LEU A 83 -13.23 0.36 7.65
CA LEU A 83 -13.06 0.43 9.10
C LEU A 83 -14.37 0.71 9.85
N ALA A 84 -15.19 1.64 9.35
CA ALA A 84 -16.46 1.96 9.99
C ALA A 84 -17.42 0.76 9.99
N THR A 85 -17.46 -0.01 8.91
CA THR A 85 -18.34 -1.17 8.79
C THR A 85 -17.90 -2.31 9.69
N ASP A 86 -16.59 -2.59 9.78
CA ASP A 86 -16.05 -3.63 10.64
C ASP A 86 -16.25 -3.31 12.13
N LEU A 87 -16.02 -2.05 12.52
CA LEU A 87 -16.29 -1.59 13.89
C LEU A 87 -17.78 -1.65 14.21
N ALA A 88 -18.65 -1.21 13.30
CA ALA A 88 -20.09 -1.22 13.51
C ALA A 88 -20.62 -2.64 13.73
N ILE A 89 -20.21 -3.60 12.91
CA ILE A 89 -20.61 -5.02 13.04
C ILE A 89 -20.08 -5.62 14.33
N GLY A 90 -18.81 -5.39 14.64
CA GLY A 90 -18.20 -5.88 15.88
C GLY A 90 -18.95 -5.38 17.12
N ILE A 91 -19.27 -4.09 17.17
CA ILE A 91 -20.04 -3.48 18.26
C ILE A 91 -21.48 -4.01 18.28
N GLU A 92 -22.12 -4.19 17.12
CA GLU A 92 -23.49 -4.70 17.05
C GLU A 92 -23.59 -6.13 17.60
N PHE A 93 -22.65 -7.01 17.28
CA PHE A 93 -22.57 -8.36 17.88
C PHE A 93 -22.36 -8.31 19.40
N LEU A 94 -21.46 -7.44 19.88
CA LEU A 94 -21.25 -7.26 21.32
C LEU A 94 -22.51 -6.73 22.03
N SER A 95 -23.24 -5.81 21.40
CA SER A 95 -24.48 -5.25 21.93
C SER A 95 -25.58 -6.30 22.10
N LYS A 96 -25.58 -7.32 21.24
CA LYS A 96 -26.47 -8.49 21.31
C LYS A 96 -25.99 -9.60 22.23
N LYS A 97 -24.87 -9.38 22.95
CA LYS A 97 -24.22 -10.34 23.86
C LYS A 97 -23.51 -11.50 23.18
N ASP A 98 -23.29 -11.44 21.86
CA ASP A 98 -22.45 -12.39 21.13
C ASP A 98 -20.97 -12.01 21.25
N ILE A 99 -20.43 -12.22 22.45
CA ILE A 99 -19.09 -11.78 22.83
C ILE A 99 -18.03 -12.36 21.90
N TRP A 100 -18.15 -13.64 21.53
CA TRP A 100 -17.16 -14.34 20.72
C TRP A 100 -17.03 -13.73 19.31
N VAL A 101 -18.15 -13.55 18.60
CA VAL A 101 -18.15 -13.05 17.22
C VAL A 101 -17.80 -11.56 17.17
N GLY A 102 -18.34 -10.77 18.09
CA GLY A 102 -18.02 -9.35 18.21
C GLY A 102 -16.54 -9.13 18.53
N SER A 103 -15.98 -9.89 19.50
CA SER A 103 -14.56 -9.78 19.85
C SER A 103 -13.66 -10.28 18.72
N ALA A 104 -13.99 -11.38 18.06
CA ALA A 104 -13.22 -11.89 16.92
C ALA A 104 -13.15 -10.87 15.78
N THR A 105 -14.28 -10.24 15.44
CA THR A 105 -14.36 -9.17 14.44
C THR A 105 -13.42 -8.02 14.79
N LEU A 106 -13.50 -7.50 16.03
CA LEU A 106 -12.66 -6.38 16.47
C LEU A 106 -11.17 -6.76 16.56
N LEU A 107 -10.86 -7.99 16.97
CA LEU A 107 -9.47 -8.49 17.02
C LEU A 107 -8.86 -8.57 15.61
N ILE A 108 -9.63 -9.00 14.61
CA ILE A 108 -9.19 -9.00 13.21
C ILE A 108 -8.94 -7.56 12.75
N THR A 109 -9.80 -6.60 13.12
CA THR A 109 -9.61 -5.18 12.81
C THR A 109 -8.34 -4.58 13.41
N TYR A 110 -7.98 -5.01 14.62
CA TYR A 110 -6.76 -4.56 15.31
C TYR A 110 -5.49 -5.36 14.94
N SER A 111 -5.58 -6.38 14.08
CA SER A 111 -4.43 -7.23 13.75
C SER A 111 -3.31 -6.46 13.05
N ALA A 112 -3.64 -5.64 12.04
CA ALA A 112 -2.69 -4.84 11.29
C ALA A 112 -1.95 -3.80 12.14
N PRO A 113 -2.62 -2.94 12.94
CA PRO A 113 -1.92 -2.01 13.80
C PRO A 113 -1.09 -2.72 14.89
N LEU A 114 -1.54 -3.87 15.39
CA LEU A 114 -0.79 -4.67 16.36
C LEU A 114 0.52 -5.20 15.76
N VAL A 115 0.48 -5.77 14.56
CA VAL A 115 1.70 -6.26 13.89
C VAL A 115 2.65 -5.11 13.58
N CYS A 116 2.14 -3.97 13.07
CA CYS A 116 2.97 -2.77 12.87
C CYS A 116 3.64 -2.32 14.16
N TYR A 117 2.90 -2.23 15.26
CA TYR A 117 3.42 -1.84 16.57
C TYR A 117 4.54 -2.77 17.04
N ILE A 118 4.35 -4.09 16.95
CA ILE A 118 5.38 -5.09 17.28
C ILE A 118 6.61 -4.90 16.38
N THR A 119 6.42 -4.77 15.07
CA THR A 119 7.56 -4.60 14.13
C THR A 119 8.34 -3.32 14.39
N HIS A 120 7.68 -2.24 14.80
CA HIS A 120 8.32 -0.98 15.15
C HIS A 120 9.11 -1.11 16.46
N ILE A 121 8.56 -1.75 17.50
CA ILE A 121 9.27 -1.97 18.78
C ILE A 121 10.51 -2.84 18.59
N VAL A 122 10.42 -3.88 17.75
CA VAL A 122 11.55 -4.78 17.47
C VAL A 122 12.66 -4.05 16.71
N ASN A 123 12.35 -3.00 15.95
CA ASN A 123 13.30 -2.21 15.17
C ASN A 123 13.27 -0.74 15.60
N PRO A 124 13.76 -0.41 16.82
CA PRO A 124 13.75 0.95 17.31
C PRO A 124 14.66 1.85 16.47
N PRO A 125 14.39 3.17 16.43
CA PRO A 125 15.25 4.11 15.71
C PRO A 125 16.67 4.12 16.32
N PRO A 126 17.72 4.33 15.51
CA PRO A 126 19.10 4.45 15.97
C PRO A 126 19.32 5.82 16.65
N GLU A 127 18.67 6.04 17.79
CA GLU A 127 18.84 7.26 18.59
C GLU A 127 19.65 6.95 19.86
N ASN A 128 20.70 7.74 20.10
CA ASN A 128 21.60 7.55 21.24
C ASN A 128 21.03 8.10 22.57
N GLU A 129 19.98 8.92 22.51
CA GLU A 129 19.41 9.56 23.70
C GLU A 129 18.20 8.80 24.24
N ILE A 130 18.28 8.34 25.50
CA ILE A 130 17.20 7.61 26.19
C ILE A 130 15.89 8.40 26.21
N LYS A 131 15.95 9.73 26.39
CA LYS A 131 14.74 10.58 26.42
C LYS A 131 14.00 10.56 25.08
N ALA A 132 14.73 10.59 23.98
CA ALA A 132 14.16 10.57 22.64
C ALA A 132 13.57 9.18 22.33
N LEU A 133 14.24 8.11 22.74
CA LEU A 133 13.72 6.74 22.64
C LEU A 133 12.44 6.52 23.46
N VAL A 134 12.38 7.02 24.70
CA VAL A 134 11.17 6.95 25.55
C VAL A 134 10.03 7.76 24.92
N ALA A 135 10.31 8.97 24.44
CA ALA A 135 9.30 9.79 23.75
C ALA A 135 8.77 9.09 22.50
N TRP A 136 9.65 8.50 21.68
CA TRP A 136 9.29 7.73 20.50
C TRP A 136 8.43 6.52 20.87
N PHE A 137 8.80 5.75 21.89
CA PHE A 137 8.04 4.61 22.36
C PHE A 137 6.62 5.01 22.82
N MET A 138 6.50 6.12 23.56
CA MET A 138 5.20 6.65 23.98
C MET A 138 4.35 7.10 22.80
N VAL A 139 4.95 7.74 21.80
CA VAL A 139 4.25 8.14 20.56
C VAL A 139 3.77 6.92 19.78
N GLU A 140 4.60 5.88 19.65
CA GLU A 140 4.23 4.68 18.92
C GLU A 140 3.16 3.86 19.65
N THR A 141 3.24 3.77 20.99
CA THR A 141 2.20 3.18 21.85
C THR A 141 0.90 3.97 21.75
N GLY A 142 0.97 5.30 21.80
CA GLY A 142 -0.18 6.18 21.61
C GLY A 142 -0.81 6.01 20.22
N ALA A 143 0.00 5.88 19.16
CA ALA A 143 -0.49 5.64 17.81
C ALA A 143 -1.21 4.29 17.66
N PHE A 144 -0.76 3.26 18.38
CA PHE A 144 -1.43 1.96 18.46
C PHE A 144 -2.76 2.03 19.23
N LEU A 145 -2.76 2.63 20.43
CA LEU A 145 -3.96 2.74 21.26
C LEU A 145 -5.04 3.64 20.65
N LEU A 146 -4.62 4.72 19.99
CA LEU A 146 -5.48 5.68 19.31
C LEU A 146 -5.69 5.34 17.82
N TYR A 147 -5.44 4.10 17.43
CA TYR A 147 -5.87 3.61 16.13
C TYR A 147 -7.38 3.89 15.95
N PRO A 148 -7.83 4.53 14.84
CA PRO A 148 -7.16 4.74 13.54
C PRO A 148 -6.63 6.16 13.24
N ILE A 149 -6.39 7.01 14.24
CA ILE A 149 -6.15 8.45 14.02
C ILE A 149 -4.97 8.72 13.06
N ARG A 150 -3.85 8.01 13.21
CA ARG A 150 -2.62 8.25 12.42
C ARG A 150 -2.79 7.93 10.92
N PRO A 151 -3.36 6.77 10.51
CA PRO A 151 -3.74 6.54 9.12
C PRO A 151 -4.67 7.62 8.55
N ILE A 152 -5.70 8.03 9.30
CA ILE A 152 -6.66 9.05 8.85
C ILE A 152 -5.97 10.40 8.62
N GLN A 153 -5.05 10.81 9.51
CA GLN A 153 -4.27 12.03 9.33
C GLN A 153 -3.48 11.99 8.01
N CYS A 154 -2.84 10.87 7.69
CA CYS A 154 -2.08 10.73 6.45
C CYS A 154 -2.97 10.81 5.21
N PHE A 155 -4.14 10.17 5.22
CA PHE A 155 -5.11 10.28 4.14
C PHE A 155 -5.61 11.72 3.97
N ALA A 156 -5.85 12.43 5.08
CA ALA A 156 -6.23 13.84 5.04
C ALA A 156 -5.13 14.73 4.45
N GLU A 157 -3.87 14.51 4.83
CA GLU A 157 -2.71 15.22 4.26
C GLU A 157 -2.55 14.93 2.77
N ARG A 158 -2.68 13.67 2.33
CA ARG A 158 -2.67 13.28 0.91
C ARG A 158 -3.75 14.02 0.13
N LEU A 159 -4.98 14.00 0.64
CA LEU A 159 -6.10 14.68 0.02
C LEU A 159 -5.84 16.19 -0.08
N PHE A 160 -5.39 16.82 1.01
CA PHE A 160 -5.05 18.23 1.05
C PHE A 160 -4.00 18.62 0.00
N TRP A 161 -2.86 17.92 -0.03
CA TRP A 161 -1.79 18.23 -0.98
C TRP A 161 -2.19 17.93 -2.43
N SER A 162 -3.03 16.91 -2.66
CA SER A 162 -3.56 16.62 -3.99
C SER A 162 -4.49 17.73 -4.50
N ILE A 163 -5.31 18.33 -3.62
CA ILE A 163 -6.17 19.47 -3.95
C ILE A 163 -5.31 20.71 -4.21
N GLU A 164 -4.35 21.02 -3.33
CA GLU A 164 -3.45 22.17 -3.51
C GLU A 164 -2.64 22.07 -4.81
N ALA A 165 -2.17 20.88 -5.17
CA ALA A 165 -1.48 20.64 -6.45
C ALA A 165 -2.37 20.96 -7.67
N THR A 166 -3.69 20.73 -7.58
CA THR A 166 -4.63 21.09 -8.67
C THR A 166 -4.94 22.59 -8.73
N ARG A 167 -4.83 23.31 -7.61
CA ARG A 167 -5.18 24.74 -7.52
C ARG A 167 -4.00 25.65 -7.85
N LEU A 168 -2.80 25.23 -7.50
CA LEU A 168 -1.59 26.05 -7.64
C LEU A 168 -0.97 25.93 -9.04
N GLU A 169 -0.26 26.98 -9.43
CA GLU A 169 0.60 27.01 -10.62
C GLU A 169 2.06 26.78 -10.24
N ASP A 170 2.89 26.46 -11.22
CA ASP A 170 4.33 26.26 -11.01
C ASP A 170 5.00 27.59 -10.60
N PRO A 171 5.92 27.60 -9.62
CA PRO A 171 6.62 26.46 -9.00
C PRO A 171 5.93 25.85 -7.76
N LYS A 172 4.93 26.52 -7.17
CA LYS A 172 4.31 26.07 -5.90
C LYS A 172 3.57 24.74 -6.02
N ARG A 173 3.07 24.42 -7.22
CA ARG A 173 2.50 23.10 -7.53
C ARG A 173 3.52 21.98 -7.30
N GLU A 174 4.74 22.15 -7.78
CA GLU A 174 5.80 21.14 -7.62
C GLU A 174 6.12 20.92 -6.14
N ASP A 175 6.14 22.00 -5.33
CA ASP A 175 6.31 21.89 -3.87
C ASP A 175 5.15 21.11 -3.22
N ALA A 176 3.91 21.35 -3.65
CA ALA A 176 2.74 20.59 -3.18
C ALA A 176 2.82 19.11 -3.61
N LEU A 177 3.30 18.80 -4.81
CA LEU A 177 3.52 17.43 -5.29
C LEU A 177 4.65 16.73 -4.54
N LYS A 178 5.72 17.44 -4.21
CA LYS A 178 6.81 16.93 -3.35
C LYS A 178 6.29 16.64 -1.94
N ALA A 179 5.46 17.53 -1.37
CA ALA A 179 4.81 17.31 -0.09
C ALA A 179 3.84 16.11 -0.13
N TYR A 180 3.06 15.96 -1.21
CA TYR A 180 2.21 14.79 -1.44
C TYR A 180 3.02 13.49 -1.41
N GLU A 181 4.12 13.39 -2.17
CA GLU A 181 4.95 12.18 -2.17
C GLU A 181 5.63 11.95 -0.81
N ALA A 182 5.95 13.01 -0.06
CA ALA A 182 6.50 12.89 1.29
C ALA A 182 5.51 12.24 2.28
N THR A 183 4.20 12.43 2.10
CA THR A 183 3.18 11.74 2.93
C THR A 183 3.20 10.21 2.77
N ARG A 184 3.81 9.68 1.71
CA ARG A 184 4.00 8.23 1.50
C ARG A 184 5.13 7.68 2.35
N HIS A 185 5.12 8.05 3.62
CA HIS A 185 6.04 7.53 4.63
C HIS A 185 5.99 6.00 4.65
N PHE A 186 7.17 5.39 4.62
CA PHE A 186 7.38 3.94 4.69
C PHE A 186 6.49 3.25 5.73
N LYS A 187 6.40 3.81 6.95
CA LYS A 187 5.60 3.25 8.05
C LYS A 187 4.12 3.11 7.72
N ILE A 188 3.57 4.04 6.93
CA ILE A 188 2.14 4.07 6.62
C ILE A 188 1.83 3.15 5.45
N GLU A 189 2.67 3.13 4.41
CA GLU A 189 2.52 2.18 3.30
C GLU A 189 2.64 0.72 3.79
N HIS A 190 3.53 0.47 4.76
CA HIS A 190 3.63 -0.83 5.42
C HIS A 190 2.34 -1.19 6.16
N TYR A 191 1.78 -0.25 6.93
CA TYR A 191 0.49 -0.45 7.60
C TYR A 191 -0.63 -0.77 6.61
N LEU A 192 -0.77 0.01 5.53
CA LEU A 192 -1.81 -0.21 4.52
C LEU A 192 -1.65 -1.56 3.81
N PHE A 193 -0.40 -1.98 3.56
CA PHE A 193 -0.10 -3.30 3.03
C PHE A 193 -0.57 -4.41 3.98
N LEU A 194 -0.23 -4.33 5.26
CA LEU A 194 -0.67 -5.32 6.25
C LEU A 194 -2.18 -5.26 6.47
N GLN A 195 -2.80 -4.08 6.44
CA GLN A 195 -4.25 -3.93 6.59
C GLN A 195 -5.01 -4.70 5.52
N GLY A 196 -4.60 -4.64 4.25
CA GLY A 196 -5.22 -5.46 3.21
C GLY A 196 -5.12 -6.97 3.50
N LEU A 197 -3.97 -7.44 3.99
CA LEU A 197 -3.64 -8.87 4.06
C LEU A 197 -4.10 -9.57 5.35
N ILE A 198 -3.92 -8.95 6.51
CA ILE A 198 -4.17 -9.57 7.83
C ILE A 198 -5.40 -9.00 8.55
N HIS A 199 -5.96 -7.89 8.06
CA HIS A 199 -7.25 -7.37 8.50
C HIS A 199 -8.33 -7.65 7.45
N ALA A 200 -8.32 -6.95 6.30
CA ALA A 200 -9.41 -6.99 5.33
C ALA A 200 -9.65 -8.40 4.74
N GLY A 201 -8.59 -9.12 4.35
CA GLY A 201 -8.73 -10.49 3.85
C GLY A 201 -9.42 -11.45 4.84
N PRO A 202 -8.89 -11.64 6.06
CA PRO A 202 -9.53 -12.45 7.09
C PRO A 202 -10.93 -11.98 7.46
N GLN A 203 -11.16 -10.67 7.50
CA GLN A 203 -12.47 -10.09 7.79
C GLN A 203 -13.51 -10.45 6.73
N ALA A 204 -13.18 -10.32 5.44
CA ALA A 204 -14.05 -10.73 4.35
C ALA A 204 -14.41 -12.23 4.43
N ILE A 205 -13.43 -13.09 4.73
CA ILE A 205 -13.66 -14.54 4.90
C ILE A 205 -14.56 -14.79 6.11
N PHE A 206 -14.24 -14.21 7.27
CA PHE A 206 -14.97 -14.44 8.51
C PHE A 206 -16.43 -14.01 8.41
N GLN A 207 -16.71 -12.81 7.88
CA GLN A 207 -18.07 -12.35 7.68
C GLN A 207 -18.82 -13.18 6.63
N THR A 208 -18.14 -13.66 5.57
CA THR A 208 -18.76 -14.57 4.59
C THR A 208 -19.14 -15.90 5.23
N VAL A 209 -18.29 -16.46 6.11
CA VAL A 209 -18.60 -17.70 6.84
C VAL A 209 -19.84 -17.53 7.70
N LEU A 210 -19.93 -16.44 8.47
CA LEU A 210 -21.09 -16.16 9.32
C LEU A 210 -22.37 -16.02 8.51
N LEU A 211 -22.32 -15.30 7.38
CA LEU A 211 -23.45 -15.10 6.48
C LEU A 211 -23.91 -16.44 5.86
N VAL A 212 -22.98 -17.25 5.36
CA VAL A 212 -23.31 -18.56 4.75
C VAL A 212 -23.83 -19.55 5.78
N SER A 213 -23.35 -19.48 7.02
CA SER A 213 -23.87 -20.33 8.11
C SER A 213 -25.27 -19.94 8.60
N GLY A 214 -25.81 -18.80 8.17
CA GLY A 214 -27.06 -18.25 8.71
C GLY A 214 -26.94 -17.94 10.21
N TYR A 215 -25.80 -17.40 10.66
CA TYR A 215 -25.52 -17.20 12.08
C TYR A 215 -26.50 -16.23 12.76
N THR A 216 -27.07 -15.30 12.00
CA THR A 216 -28.02 -14.31 12.49
C THR A 216 -29.18 -14.18 11.51
N ASP A 217 -30.40 -14.09 12.04
CA ASP A 217 -31.62 -13.83 11.24
C ASP A 217 -31.96 -12.33 11.17
N ASN A 218 -31.07 -11.46 11.65
CA ASN A 218 -31.35 -10.04 11.69
C ASN A 218 -30.95 -9.37 10.36
N PRO A 219 -31.92 -8.82 9.59
CA PRO A 219 -31.65 -8.25 8.28
C PRO A 219 -30.77 -6.99 8.33
N HIS A 220 -30.65 -6.33 9.47
CA HIS A 220 -29.72 -5.22 9.64
C HIS A 220 -28.27 -5.70 9.72
N ILE A 221 -28.00 -6.73 10.52
CA ILE A 221 -26.65 -7.31 10.64
C ILE A 221 -26.24 -7.92 9.30
N GLU A 222 -27.12 -8.67 8.64
CA GLU A 222 -26.82 -9.27 7.33
C GLU A 222 -26.39 -8.20 6.30
N LYS A 223 -27.11 -7.07 6.24
CA LYS A 223 -26.74 -5.96 5.35
C LYS A 223 -25.39 -5.36 5.70
N MET A 224 -25.11 -5.19 6.99
CA MET A 224 -23.81 -4.69 7.44
C MET A 224 -22.69 -5.69 7.11
N GLN A 225 -22.90 -6.99 7.33
CA GLN A 225 -21.97 -8.05 6.94
C GLN A 225 -21.68 -8.03 5.45
N VAL A 226 -22.70 -7.91 4.60
CA VAL A 226 -22.50 -7.76 3.14
C VAL A 226 -21.65 -6.53 2.82
N LEU A 227 -21.91 -5.41 3.48
CA LEU A 227 -21.15 -4.18 3.27
C LEU A 227 -19.68 -4.36 3.68
N SER A 228 -19.40 -4.95 4.85
CA SER A 228 -18.05 -5.28 5.32
C SER A 228 -17.33 -6.26 4.39
N ILE A 229 -18.00 -7.31 3.90
CA ILE A 229 -17.42 -8.24 2.94
C ILE A 229 -16.99 -7.50 1.67
N VAL A 230 -17.85 -6.62 1.14
CA VAL A 230 -17.56 -5.86 -0.08
C VAL A 230 -16.40 -4.89 0.14
N THR A 231 -16.41 -4.11 1.22
CA THR A 231 -15.37 -3.10 1.49
C THR A 231 -14.02 -3.75 1.78
N SER A 232 -14.02 -4.84 2.55
CA SER A 232 -12.80 -5.58 2.86
C SER A 232 -12.22 -6.25 1.60
N LEU A 233 -13.07 -6.75 0.70
CA LEU A 233 -12.64 -7.22 -0.61
C LEU A 233 -12.08 -6.09 -1.49
N MET A 234 -12.67 -4.89 -1.45
CA MET A 234 -12.12 -3.72 -2.15
C MET A 234 -10.74 -3.35 -1.61
N SER A 235 -10.57 -3.27 -0.28
CA SER A 235 -9.29 -3.00 0.38
C SER A 235 -8.23 -4.03 0.00
N LEU A 236 -8.53 -5.33 0.12
CA LEU A 236 -7.61 -6.40 -0.27
C LEU A 236 -7.25 -6.30 -1.76
N SER A 237 -8.23 -6.06 -2.64
CA SER A 237 -8.00 -5.97 -4.09
C SER A 237 -7.16 -4.77 -4.49
N LEU A 238 -7.33 -3.62 -3.83
CA LEU A 238 -6.48 -2.43 -4.01
C LEU A 238 -5.03 -2.71 -3.61
N VAL A 239 -4.83 -3.35 -2.46
CA VAL A 239 -3.51 -3.76 -1.98
C VAL A 239 -2.91 -4.76 -2.96
N THR A 240 -3.59 -5.85 -3.31
CA THR A 240 -3.06 -6.82 -4.28
C THR A 240 -2.71 -6.17 -5.62
N THR A 241 -3.56 -5.29 -6.14
CA THR A 241 -3.29 -4.57 -7.40
C THR A 241 -2.05 -3.69 -7.29
N SER A 242 -1.88 -3.01 -6.15
CA SER A 242 -0.73 -2.15 -5.89
C SER A 242 0.56 -2.93 -5.73
N TYR A 243 0.49 -4.17 -5.22
CA TYR A 243 1.65 -4.95 -4.80
C TYR A 243 1.96 -6.18 -5.66
N GLN A 244 1.11 -6.54 -6.62
CA GLN A 244 1.32 -7.70 -7.49
C GLN A 244 2.72 -7.68 -8.11
N ARG A 245 3.17 -6.59 -8.74
CA ARG A 245 4.48 -6.50 -9.41
C ARG A 245 5.43 -5.49 -8.79
N TYR A 246 5.30 -5.33 -7.48
CA TYR A 246 5.92 -4.24 -6.77
C TYR A 246 7.46 -4.30 -6.78
N GLU A 247 8.13 -5.43 -6.52
CA GLU A 247 9.60 -5.50 -6.61
C GLU A 247 10.14 -5.14 -8.00
N THR A 248 9.44 -5.54 -9.06
CA THR A 248 9.83 -5.22 -10.43
C THR A 248 9.62 -3.72 -10.76
N GLN A 249 8.59 -3.10 -10.17
CA GLN A 249 8.32 -1.65 -10.29
C GLN A 249 9.22 -0.79 -9.38
N ALA A 250 9.58 -1.28 -8.20
CA ALA A 250 10.49 -0.61 -7.27
C ALA A 250 11.88 -0.42 -7.89
N LYS A 251 12.35 -1.41 -8.67
CA LYS A 251 13.57 -1.28 -9.48
C LYS A 251 13.45 -0.24 -10.62
N GLY A 252 12.24 0.14 -10.99
CA GLY A 252 11.94 1.21 -11.95
C GLY A 252 11.77 2.60 -11.35
N GLY A 253 11.99 2.76 -10.04
CA GLY A 253 11.91 4.05 -9.36
C GLY A 253 10.64 4.26 -8.51
N ARG A 254 9.80 3.23 -8.31
CA ARG A 254 8.68 3.29 -7.35
C ARG A 254 9.21 3.32 -5.90
N SER A 255 8.57 4.12 -5.05
CA SER A 255 8.92 4.22 -3.62
C SER A 255 8.80 2.89 -2.90
N ARG A 256 9.70 2.65 -1.94
CA ARG A 256 9.77 1.37 -1.21
C ARG A 256 8.90 1.33 0.05
N VAL A 257 8.34 0.15 0.33
CA VAL A 257 7.43 -0.18 1.45
C VAL A 257 8.13 -0.89 2.60
N TRP A 258 9.40 -1.26 2.43
CA TRP A 258 10.28 -1.75 3.51
C TRP A 258 11.52 -0.87 3.56
N ASN A 259 12.04 -0.65 4.76
CA ASN A 259 13.35 -0.04 4.91
C ASN A 259 14.41 -1.02 4.39
N VAL A 260 15.36 -0.51 3.60
CA VAL A 260 16.58 -1.24 3.30
C VAL A 260 17.64 -0.55 4.14
N ASP A 261 18.20 -1.27 5.12
CA ASP A 261 19.33 -0.76 5.87
C ASP A 261 20.41 -0.31 4.88
N GLN A 262 20.82 0.95 5.03
CA GLN A 262 21.85 1.62 4.22
C GLN A 262 23.17 0.84 4.16
N ASP A 263 23.37 -0.11 5.07
CA ASP A 263 24.60 -0.90 5.22
C ASP A 263 24.62 -2.21 4.40
N THR A 264 23.53 -2.56 3.69
CA THR A 264 23.62 -3.61 2.66
C THR A 264 24.21 -3.02 1.37
N VAL A 265 25.54 -2.98 1.35
CA VAL A 265 26.39 -2.80 0.16
C VAL A 265 25.76 -3.58 -1.01
N ASP A 266 25.55 -2.88 -2.13
CA ASP A 266 24.75 -3.21 -3.34
C ASP A 266 23.38 -2.50 -3.47
N GLY A 267 23.15 -1.46 -2.67
CA GLY A 267 22.09 -0.47 -2.91
C GLY A 267 22.51 0.64 -3.87
N GLU A 268 22.64 0.37 -5.17
CA GLU A 268 22.50 1.44 -6.15
C GLU A 268 21.05 1.92 -6.11
N GLU A 269 20.84 3.18 -5.69
CA GLU A 269 19.60 3.89 -5.98
C GLU A 269 19.25 3.75 -7.46
N PRO A 270 17.97 3.57 -7.83
CA PRO A 270 17.55 3.49 -9.23
C PRO A 270 17.92 4.74 -10.05
N THR A 271 18.24 5.85 -9.38
CA THR A 271 18.72 7.11 -9.98
C THR A 271 20.17 7.02 -10.50
N VAL A 272 21.03 6.19 -9.90
CA VAL A 272 22.47 6.14 -10.24
C VAL A 272 22.73 5.27 -11.49
N LEU A 273 21.92 4.23 -11.71
CA LEU A 273 22.00 3.39 -12.92
C LEU A 273 21.63 4.11 -14.22
N LEU A 274 21.03 5.30 -14.13
CA LEU A 274 20.70 6.13 -15.30
C LEU A 274 21.71 7.27 -15.54
N ALA A 275 22.65 7.52 -14.63
CA ALA A 275 23.42 8.78 -14.64
C ALA A 275 24.95 8.68 -14.45
N SER A 276 25.53 7.55 -14.04
CA SER A 276 26.98 7.50 -13.79
C SER A 276 27.70 6.53 -14.72
N GLY A 277 28.24 7.06 -15.81
CA GLY A 277 29.42 6.48 -16.44
C GLY A 277 30.64 6.83 -15.59
N THR A 278 31.58 5.90 -15.50
CA THR A 278 32.89 5.97 -14.82
C THR A 278 32.90 5.86 -13.29
N SER A 279 33.14 4.63 -12.80
CA SER A 279 34.13 4.41 -11.75
C SER A 279 34.79 3.04 -11.93
N GLY A 280 36.12 3.10 -12.09
CA GLY A 280 36.98 1.96 -12.34
C GLY A 280 37.26 1.15 -11.08
N ASN A 281 37.69 -0.09 -11.33
CA ASN A 281 38.18 -1.12 -10.41
C ASN A 281 37.12 -1.84 -9.57
N GLY A 282 36.61 -2.96 -10.13
CA GLY A 282 35.86 -3.97 -9.38
C GLY A 282 35.97 -5.34 -10.05
N LEU A 283 36.11 -6.38 -9.23
CA LEU A 283 36.06 -7.81 -9.60
C LEU A 283 34.96 -8.12 -10.63
N PRO A 284 35.05 -9.20 -11.42
CA PRO A 284 34.04 -9.53 -12.42
C PRO A 284 32.68 -9.80 -11.75
N VAL A 285 31.86 -8.75 -11.63
CA VAL A 285 30.47 -8.87 -11.22
C VAL A 285 29.76 -9.66 -12.30
N ARG A 286 29.14 -10.78 -11.91
CA ARG A 286 28.36 -11.61 -12.83
C ARG A 286 27.30 -10.73 -13.50
N ARG A 287 27.46 -10.48 -14.80
CA ARG A 287 26.56 -9.65 -15.63
C ARG A 287 25.12 -10.16 -15.54
N ARG A 288 24.34 -9.62 -14.60
CA ARG A 288 22.94 -10.02 -14.39
C ARG A 288 22.07 -8.91 -14.95
N TRP A 289 21.28 -9.24 -15.96
CA TRP A 289 20.25 -8.35 -16.48
C TRP A 289 19.25 -7.99 -15.38
N THR A 290 18.99 -6.69 -15.21
CA THR A 290 18.00 -6.21 -14.25
C THR A 290 16.67 -6.01 -14.96
N LYS A 291 15.63 -6.70 -14.48
CA LYS A 291 14.25 -6.50 -14.96
C LYS A 291 13.68 -5.26 -14.28
N VAL A 292 13.18 -4.35 -15.10
CA VAL A 292 12.54 -3.12 -14.67
C VAL A 292 11.18 -3.00 -15.36
N MET A 293 10.19 -2.49 -14.65
CA MET A 293 8.87 -2.23 -15.20
C MET A 293 8.38 -0.89 -14.68
N ASP A 294 7.72 -0.11 -15.54
CA ASP A 294 7.12 1.16 -15.14
C ASP A 294 5.84 0.91 -14.31
N GLU A 295 5.37 1.93 -13.58
CA GLU A 295 4.08 1.85 -12.88
C GLU A 295 2.92 1.72 -13.88
N ASP A 296 1.85 1.04 -13.45
CA ASP A 296 0.63 0.92 -14.23
C ASP A 296 -0.02 2.29 -14.45
N ASN A 297 -0.56 2.50 -15.66
CA ASN A 297 -1.39 3.68 -15.93
C ASN A 297 -2.73 3.57 -15.16
N PRO A 298 -3.48 4.68 -14.97
CA PRO A 298 -4.71 4.68 -14.17
C PRO A 298 -5.74 3.64 -14.65
N ILE A 299 -5.95 3.51 -15.97
CA ILE A 299 -6.90 2.52 -16.51
C ILE A 299 -6.41 1.08 -16.27
N GLY A 300 -5.12 0.83 -16.39
CA GLY A 300 -4.52 -0.47 -16.09
C GLY A 300 -4.68 -0.84 -14.63
N LYS A 301 -4.53 0.13 -13.70
CA LYS A 301 -4.83 -0.07 -12.28
C LYS A 301 -6.30 -0.44 -12.06
N VAL A 302 -7.24 0.24 -12.72
CA VAL A 302 -8.68 -0.08 -12.63
C VAL A 302 -8.98 -1.48 -13.18
N ALA A 303 -8.43 -1.84 -14.34
CA ALA A 303 -8.64 -3.17 -14.92
C ALA A 303 -8.06 -4.28 -14.04
N ALA A 304 -6.87 -4.06 -13.47
CA ALA A 304 -6.26 -5.00 -12.53
C ALA A 304 -7.04 -5.09 -11.21
N PHE A 305 -7.56 -3.97 -10.70
CA PHE A 305 -8.42 -3.94 -9.52
C PHE A 305 -9.70 -4.73 -9.72
N LEU A 306 -10.41 -4.50 -10.84
CA LEU A 306 -11.64 -5.24 -11.16
C LEU A 306 -11.39 -6.74 -11.32
N PHE A 307 -10.27 -7.09 -11.96
CA PHE A 307 -9.83 -8.48 -12.02
C PHE A 307 -9.65 -9.09 -10.63
N TRP A 308 -8.85 -8.47 -9.77
CA TRP A 308 -8.58 -9.00 -8.42
C TRP A 308 -9.83 -9.05 -7.56
N PHE A 309 -10.69 -8.02 -7.62
CA PHE A 309 -11.95 -7.98 -6.88
C PHE A 309 -12.86 -9.15 -7.24
N LEU A 310 -13.10 -9.36 -8.54
CA LEU A 310 -13.98 -10.43 -9.02
C LEU A 310 -13.38 -11.82 -8.76
N PHE A 311 -12.07 -11.97 -8.94
CA PHE A 311 -11.37 -13.22 -8.67
C PHE A 311 -11.42 -13.59 -7.18
N LEU A 312 -11.13 -12.63 -6.30
CA LEU A 312 -11.14 -12.86 -4.84
C LEU A 312 -12.55 -13.11 -4.32
N LEU A 313 -13.54 -12.38 -4.82
CA LEU A 313 -14.95 -12.62 -4.49
C LEU A 313 -15.37 -14.05 -4.85
N GLY A 314 -15.09 -14.48 -6.08
CA GLY A 314 -15.37 -15.84 -6.54
C GLY A 314 -14.60 -16.90 -5.73
N ARG A 315 -13.33 -16.64 -5.40
CA ARG A 315 -12.48 -17.55 -4.61
C ARG A 315 -12.95 -17.70 -3.17
N ILE A 316 -13.27 -16.61 -2.47
CA ILE A 316 -13.76 -16.65 -1.08
C ILE A 316 -15.08 -17.43 -1.03
N LEU A 317 -16.01 -17.15 -1.94
CA LEU A 317 -17.28 -17.89 -2.00
C LEU A 317 -17.06 -19.39 -2.26
N ALA A 318 -16.18 -19.74 -3.20
CA ALA A 318 -15.87 -21.14 -3.49
C ALA A 318 -15.27 -21.87 -2.27
N LEU A 319 -14.35 -21.23 -1.55
CA LEU A 319 -13.73 -21.79 -0.35
C LEU A 319 -14.74 -21.92 0.80
N VAL A 320 -15.53 -20.88 1.08
CA VAL A 320 -16.47 -20.86 2.20
C VAL A 320 -17.61 -21.85 1.99
N ILE A 321 -18.24 -21.86 0.81
CA ILE A 321 -19.35 -22.78 0.52
C ILE A 321 -18.85 -24.22 0.51
N ALA A 322 -17.70 -24.51 -0.09
CA ALA A 322 -17.14 -25.85 -0.04
C ALA A 322 -16.75 -26.26 1.40
N ALA A 323 -16.27 -25.33 2.22
CA ALA A 323 -15.90 -25.61 3.61
C ALA A 323 -17.13 -25.89 4.49
N TRP A 324 -18.29 -25.32 4.15
CA TRP A 324 -19.54 -25.61 4.82
C TRP A 324 -19.92 -27.10 4.73
N PHE A 325 -19.71 -27.73 3.58
CA PHE A 325 -20.03 -29.14 3.37
C PHE A 325 -18.87 -30.09 3.64
N HIS A 326 -17.65 -29.69 3.28
CA HIS A 326 -16.45 -30.53 3.29
C HIS A 326 -15.22 -29.80 3.84
N PRO A 327 -15.24 -29.40 5.13
CA PRO A 327 -14.19 -28.55 5.73
C PRO A 327 -12.79 -29.19 5.68
N LEU A 328 -12.70 -30.52 5.90
CA LEU A 328 -11.42 -31.23 5.87
C LEU A 328 -10.80 -31.25 4.46
N ILE A 329 -11.62 -31.34 3.41
CA ILE A 329 -11.14 -31.33 2.02
C ILE A 329 -10.62 -29.92 1.68
N VAL A 330 -11.37 -28.88 2.03
CA VAL A 330 -10.92 -27.49 1.83
C VAL A 330 -9.63 -27.21 2.58
N LEU A 331 -9.51 -27.66 3.84
CA LEU A 331 -8.28 -27.53 4.61
C LEU A 331 -7.11 -28.24 3.92
N GLY A 332 -7.33 -29.45 3.39
CA GLY A 332 -6.33 -30.20 2.62
C GLY A 332 -5.88 -29.46 1.36
N VAL A 333 -6.81 -28.87 0.61
CA VAL A 333 -6.50 -28.06 -0.59
C VAL A 333 -5.69 -26.82 -0.21
N CYS A 334 -6.14 -26.05 0.79
CA CYS A 334 -5.43 -24.86 1.26
C CYS A 334 -4.03 -25.20 1.80
N ALA A 335 -3.89 -26.29 2.57
CA ALA A 335 -2.61 -26.75 3.06
C ALA A 335 -1.68 -27.18 1.91
N GLY A 336 -2.21 -27.92 0.92
CA GLY A 336 -1.47 -28.31 -0.27
C GLY A 336 -0.96 -27.10 -1.06
N HIS A 337 -1.83 -26.10 -1.29
CA HIS A 337 -1.46 -24.83 -1.91
C HIS A 337 -0.33 -24.14 -1.14
N TYR A 338 -0.50 -23.99 0.17
CA TYR A 338 0.46 -23.37 1.06
C TYR A 338 1.83 -24.06 1.03
N PHE A 339 1.87 -25.39 1.12
CA PHE A 339 3.14 -26.12 1.07
C PHE A 339 3.80 -26.00 -0.30
N PHE A 340 3.03 -26.02 -1.39
CA PHE A 340 3.57 -25.85 -2.73
C PHE A 340 4.20 -24.46 -2.93
N THR A 341 3.53 -23.39 -2.47
CA THR A 341 4.06 -22.03 -2.55
C THR A 341 5.27 -21.84 -1.63
N LEU A 342 5.22 -22.40 -0.42
CA LEU A 342 6.32 -22.35 0.54
C LEU A 342 7.57 -23.07 0.00
N LEU A 343 7.42 -24.27 -0.56
CA LEU A 343 8.51 -25.03 -1.17
C LEU A 343 9.14 -24.30 -2.36
N TYR A 344 8.38 -23.46 -3.06
CA TYR A 344 8.91 -22.64 -4.14
C TYR A 344 9.66 -21.40 -3.63
N ILE A 345 9.14 -20.72 -2.60
CA ILE A 345 9.69 -19.46 -2.09
C ILE A 345 10.90 -19.69 -1.18
N LEU A 346 10.86 -20.71 -0.33
CA LEU A 346 11.87 -20.96 0.69
C LEU A 346 13.30 -21.11 0.11
N PRO A 347 13.53 -21.88 -0.98
CA PRO A 347 14.84 -22.04 -1.59
C PRO A 347 15.33 -20.80 -2.37
N SER A 348 14.48 -19.78 -2.54
CA SER A 348 14.88 -18.58 -3.28
C SER A 348 16.02 -17.86 -2.54
N PRO A 349 17.23 -17.79 -3.14
CA PRO A 349 18.46 -17.38 -2.46
C PRO A 349 18.58 -15.86 -2.25
N ASP A 350 17.47 -15.12 -2.34
CA ASP A 350 17.49 -13.67 -2.14
C ASP A 350 17.57 -13.38 -0.63
N CYS A 351 18.76 -12.99 -0.15
CA CYS A 351 19.09 -12.70 1.26
C CYS A 351 18.31 -11.51 1.86
N LYS A 352 17.37 -10.89 1.12
CA LYS A 352 16.65 -9.68 1.55
C LYS A 352 15.36 -9.97 2.32
N SER A 353 14.75 -11.15 2.16
CA SER A 353 13.54 -11.51 2.91
C SER A 353 13.85 -12.43 4.07
N SER A 354 13.39 -12.04 5.27
CA SER A 354 13.44 -12.89 6.46
C SER A 354 12.56 -14.13 6.28
N ILE A 355 12.93 -15.25 6.92
CA ILE A 355 12.15 -16.48 6.89
C ILE A 355 10.68 -16.26 7.31
N PRO A 356 10.37 -15.48 8.38
CA PRO A 356 8.99 -15.17 8.75
C PRO A 356 8.19 -14.48 7.64
N LEU A 357 8.81 -13.56 6.89
CA LEU A 357 8.16 -12.91 5.76
C LEU A 357 7.82 -13.91 4.65
N LYS A 358 8.72 -14.85 4.35
CA LYS A 358 8.46 -15.92 3.36
C LYS A 358 7.31 -16.83 3.77
N ILE A 359 7.23 -17.17 5.06
CA ILE A 359 6.12 -17.95 5.64
C ILE A 359 4.80 -17.19 5.50
N LEU A 360 4.77 -15.91 5.90
CA LEU A 360 3.59 -15.04 5.76
C LEU A 360 3.16 -14.91 4.30
N MET A 361 4.09 -14.65 3.38
CA MET A 361 3.76 -14.52 1.95
C MET A 361 3.24 -15.83 1.36
N SER A 362 3.73 -16.98 1.81
CA SER A 362 3.22 -18.29 1.36
C SER A 362 1.74 -18.48 1.74
N PHE A 363 1.33 -17.99 2.91
CA PHE A 363 -0.07 -17.97 3.34
C PHE A 363 -0.90 -16.99 2.50
N VAL A 364 -0.39 -15.78 2.28
CA VAL A 364 -1.05 -14.78 1.42
C VAL A 364 -1.29 -15.31 0.01
N PHE A 365 -0.32 -16.07 -0.51
CA PHE A 365 -0.40 -16.69 -1.84
C PHE A 365 -1.47 -17.77 -1.95
N ILE A 366 -2.10 -18.21 -0.86
CA ILE A 366 -3.34 -18.99 -0.98
C ILE A 366 -4.42 -18.14 -1.64
N PHE A 367 -4.47 -16.83 -1.42
CA PHE A 367 -5.54 -15.98 -1.94
C PHE A 367 -5.10 -15.11 -3.10
N CYS A 368 -3.95 -14.44 -2.95
CA CYS A 368 -3.49 -13.45 -3.91
C CYS A 368 -1.97 -13.42 -4.02
N LEU A 369 -1.48 -13.01 -5.18
CA LEU A 369 -0.05 -13.03 -5.49
C LEU A 369 0.52 -11.61 -5.45
N VAL A 370 1.50 -11.39 -4.58
CA VAL A 370 2.20 -10.11 -4.40
C VAL A 370 3.72 -10.27 -4.51
N GLU A 371 4.39 -9.38 -5.25
CA GLU A 371 5.85 -9.33 -5.38
C GLU A 371 6.40 -8.35 -4.35
N VAL A 372 6.50 -8.78 -3.10
CA VAL A 372 6.94 -7.94 -1.99
C VAL A 372 7.99 -8.67 -1.16
N GLY A 373 9.24 -8.16 -1.16
CA GLY A 373 10.38 -8.85 -0.54
C GLY A 373 10.82 -10.14 -1.28
N ILE A 374 10.14 -10.49 -2.37
CA ILE A 374 10.40 -11.67 -3.21
C ILE A 374 10.32 -11.24 -4.68
N GLN A 375 11.34 -11.56 -5.48
CA GLN A 375 11.32 -11.30 -6.92
C GLN A 375 11.24 -12.60 -7.74
N PHE A 376 10.19 -12.72 -8.57
CA PHE A 376 10.04 -13.90 -9.43
C PHE A 376 10.99 -13.85 -10.65
N ARG A 377 11.93 -14.82 -10.70
CA ARG A 377 12.83 -14.97 -11.86
C ARG A 377 12.07 -15.26 -13.16
N LYS A 378 11.00 -16.05 -13.11
CA LYS A 378 10.09 -16.32 -14.23
C LYS A 378 8.66 -15.87 -13.86
N SER A 379 8.47 -14.58 -13.63
CA SER A 379 7.17 -14.01 -13.23
C SER A 379 6.01 -14.50 -14.10
N PHE A 380 6.12 -14.45 -15.44
CA PHE A 380 5.04 -14.93 -16.32
C PHE A 380 4.61 -16.38 -16.05
N LEU A 381 5.58 -17.29 -15.86
CA LEU A 381 5.29 -18.70 -15.59
C LEU A 381 4.63 -18.86 -14.22
N PHE A 382 5.17 -18.21 -13.19
CA PHE A 382 4.66 -18.36 -11.83
C PHE A 382 3.26 -17.79 -11.67
N TYR A 383 3.00 -16.61 -12.24
CA TYR A 383 1.65 -16.05 -12.31
C TYR A 383 0.68 -16.95 -13.06
N GLY A 384 1.08 -17.47 -14.22
CA GLY A 384 0.26 -18.40 -15.00
C GLY A 384 -0.09 -19.67 -14.21
N LEU A 385 0.91 -20.28 -13.57
CA LEU A 385 0.71 -21.47 -12.74
C LEU A 385 -0.20 -21.19 -11.55
N PHE A 386 0.01 -20.06 -10.85
CA PHE A 386 -0.84 -19.65 -9.74
C PHE A 386 -2.31 -19.55 -10.16
N PHE A 387 -2.61 -18.83 -11.25
CA PHE A 387 -4.00 -18.67 -11.70
C PHE A 387 -4.60 -19.97 -12.21
N ILE A 388 -3.85 -20.79 -12.96
CA ILE A 388 -4.35 -22.11 -13.41
C ILE A 388 -4.67 -22.97 -12.19
N PHE A 389 -3.76 -23.03 -11.22
CA PHE A 389 -3.94 -23.81 -10.00
C PHE A 389 -5.16 -23.34 -9.20
N SER A 390 -5.27 -22.03 -8.95
CA SER A 390 -6.42 -21.46 -8.24
C SER A 390 -7.75 -21.65 -8.98
N CYS A 391 -7.78 -21.55 -10.31
CA CYS A 391 -8.99 -21.82 -11.08
C CYS A 391 -9.39 -23.30 -11.00
N VAL A 392 -8.43 -24.22 -11.06
CA VAL A 392 -8.68 -25.67 -10.90
C VAL A 392 -9.17 -25.98 -9.49
N GLU A 393 -8.57 -25.39 -8.46
CA GLU A 393 -9.03 -25.52 -7.06
C GLU A 393 -10.48 -25.03 -6.92
N ASN A 394 -10.76 -23.80 -7.35
CA ASN A 394 -12.08 -23.19 -7.22
C ASN A 394 -13.15 -24.02 -7.97
N LEU A 395 -12.83 -24.48 -9.19
CA LEU A 395 -13.71 -25.35 -9.97
C LEU A 395 -13.91 -26.71 -9.29
N SER A 396 -12.85 -27.34 -8.82
CA SER A 396 -12.91 -28.67 -8.20
C SER A 396 -13.71 -28.63 -6.90
N LEU A 397 -13.48 -27.62 -6.06
CA LEU A 397 -14.24 -27.40 -4.84
C LEU A 397 -15.71 -27.09 -5.14
N THR A 398 -15.98 -26.33 -6.20
CA THR A 398 -17.36 -26.04 -6.61
C THR A 398 -18.08 -27.30 -7.08
N LEU A 399 -17.45 -28.10 -7.95
CA LEU A 399 -17.99 -29.38 -8.41
C LEU A 399 -18.18 -30.37 -7.26
N LEU A 400 -17.26 -30.36 -6.29
CA LEU A 400 -17.33 -31.23 -5.12
C LEU A 400 -18.65 -31.03 -4.35
N TRP A 401 -18.96 -29.80 -3.95
CA TRP A 401 -20.18 -29.56 -3.19
C TRP A 401 -21.44 -29.66 -4.08
N VAL A 402 -21.37 -29.27 -5.35
CA VAL A 402 -22.52 -29.38 -6.27
C VAL A 402 -22.95 -30.83 -6.47
N LEU A 403 -21.99 -31.75 -6.66
CA LEU A 403 -22.27 -33.14 -7.04
C LEU A 403 -22.40 -34.09 -5.84
N TRP A 404 -21.67 -33.83 -4.74
CA TRP A 404 -21.61 -34.75 -3.60
C TRP A 404 -22.20 -34.21 -2.31
N ALA A 405 -22.44 -32.91 -2.18
CA ALA A 405 -23.09 -32.39 -0.98
C ALA A 405 -24.61 -32.50 -1.08
N LYS A 406 -25.26 -32.71 0.06
CA LYS A 406 -26.71 -32.63 0.20
C LYS A 406 -27.06 -31.19 0.55
N TRP A 407 -27.57 -30.45 -0.41
CA TRP A 407 -27.97 -29.07 -0.24
C TRP A 407 -29.40 -28.88 -0.77
N GLU A 408 -30.15 -28.03 -0.08
CA GLU A 408 -31.52 -27.68 -0.41
C GLU A 408 -31.66 -26.15 -0.41
N GLY A 409 -32.55 -25.61 -1.24
CA GLY A 409 -32.81 -24.17 -1.33
C GLY A 409 -32.24 -23.51 -2.58
N PHE A 410 -32.93 -22.45 -3.01
CA PHE A 410 -32.61 -21.75 -4.27
C PHE A 410 -31.28 -20.98 -4.23
N TRP A 411 -30.80 -20.61 -3.03
CA TRP A 411 -29.60 -19.80 -2.86
C TRP A 411 -28.33 -20.49 -3.39
N TYR A 412 -28.21 -21.82 -3.26
CA TYR A 412 -27.06 -22.55 -3.78
C TYR A 412 -26.97 -22.51 -5.32
N TYR A 413 -28.11 -22.52 -6.02
CA TYR A 413 -28.14 -22.28 -7.46
C TYR A 413 -27.65 -20.86 -7.79
N TYR A 414 -28.16 -19.86 -7.07
CA TYR A 414 -27.71 -18.48 -7.24
C TYR A 414 -26.21 -18.35 -7.01
N ALA A 415 -25.69 -18.92 -5.91
CA ALA A 415 -24.27 -18.90 -5.59
C ALA A 415 -23.42 -19.57 -6.68
N LEU A 416 -23.86 -20.70 -7.25
CA LEU A 416 -23.19 -21.36 -8.36
C LEU A 416 -23.09 -20.46 -9.60
N TYR A 417 -24.20 -19.87 -10.04
CA TYR A 417 -24.21 -18.96 -11.20
C TYR A 417 -23.41 -17.69 -10.93
N PHE A 418 -23.51 -17.13 -9.72
CA PHE A 418 -22.79 -15.94 -9.32
C PHE A 418 -21.27 -16.17 -9.26
N MET A 419 -20.83 -17.31 -8.72
CA MET A 419 -19.42 -17.72 -8.76
C MET A 419 -18.95 -17.92 -10.20
N GLY A 420 -19.73 -18.57 -11.06
CA GLY A 420 -19.39 -18.70 -12.48
C GLY A 420 -19.21 -17.34 -13.17
N LEU A 421 -20.15 -16.42 -12.96
CA LEU A 421 -20.12 -15.08 -13.54
C LEU A 421 -18.91 -14.27 -13.06
N THR A 422 -18.61 -14.29 -11.77
CA THR A 422 -17.46 -13.54 -11.21
C THR A 422 -16.14 -14.06 -11.78
N HIS A 423 -15.95 -15.37 -11.91
CA HIS A 423 -14.74 -15.93 -12.53
C HIS A 423 -14.63 -15.61 -14.03
N VAL A 424 -15.73 -15.69 -14.78
CA VAL A 424 -15.73 -15.33 -16.21
C VAL A 424 -15.35 -13.86 -16.40
N LEU A 425 -15.96 -12.95 -15.64
CA LEU A 425 -15.64 -11.53 -15.68
C LEU A 425 -14.19 -11.27 -15.24
N ALA A 426 -13.70 -11.97 -14.21
CA ALA A 426 -12.31 -11.87 -13.79
C ALA A 426 -11.34 -12.26 -14.93
N ILE A 427 -11.58 -13.38 -15.62
CA ILE A 427 -10.77 -13.80 -16.76
C ILE A 427 -10.82 -12.76 -17.90
N MET A 428 -11.99 -12.17 -18.16
CA MET A 428 -12.12 -11.09 -19.14
C MET A 428 -11.26 -9.87 -18.77
N PHE A 429 -11.34 -9.38 -17.53
CA PHE A 429 -10.52 -8.25 -17.08
C PHE A 429 -9.03 -8.56 -17.06
N ALA A 430 -8.64 -9.80 -16.69
CA ALA A 430 -7.26 -10.26 -16.80
C ALA A 430 -6.76 -10.22 -18.26
N GLY A 431 -7.57 -10.72 -19.20
CA GLY A 431 -7.27 -10.68 -20.63
C GLY A 431 -7.10 -9.26 -21.17
N LEU A 432 -8.02 -8.35 -20.81
CA LEU A 432 -7.94 -6.93 -21.15
C LEU A 432 -6.67 -6.29 -20.57
N TYR A 433 -6.38 -6.55 -19.29
CA TYR A 433 -5.21 -6.05 -18.62
C TYR A 433 -3.92 -6.51 -19.31
N VAL A 434 -3.76 -7.82 -19.53
CA VAL A 434 -2.55 -8.39 -20.15
C VAL A 434 -2.35 -7.91 -21.57
N LYS A 435 -3.43 -7.77 -22.36
CA LYS A 435 -3.35 -7.39 -23.77
C LYS A 435 -3.10 -5.90 -24.01
N TYR A 436 -3.73 -5.03 -23.23
CA TYR A 436 -3.76 -3.59 -23.53
C TYR A 436 -3.05 -2.71 -22.50
N PHE A 437 -3.00 -3.12 -21.23
CA PHE A 437 -2.61 -2.21 -20.15
C PHE A 437 -1.32 -2.60 -19.44
N ARG A 438 -0.87 -3.85 -19.59
CA ARG A 438 0.35 -4.34 -18.96
C ARG A 438 1.58 -3.55 -19.45
N PRO A 439 2.34 -2.89 -18.56
CA PRO A 439 3.55 -2.21 -18.94
C PRO A 439 4.61 -3.19 -19.47
N PRO A 440 5.37 -2.81 -20.51
CA PRO A 440 6.42 -3.65 -21.05
C PRO A 440 7.56 -3.81 -20.04
N ILE A 441 8.09 -5.03 -19.92
CA ILE A 441 9.26 -5.29 -19.08
C ILE A 441 10.51 -4.87 -19.85
N LYS A 442 11.23 -3.88 -19.32
CA LYS A 442 12.53 -3.45 -19.84
C LYS A 442 13.63 -4.26 -19.17
N ARG A 443 14.63 -4.70 -19.93
CA ARG A 443 15.83 -5.36 -19.41
C ARG A 443 17.01 -4.42 -19.57
N LEU A 444 17.49 -3.87 -18.46
CA LEU A 444 18.66 -3.02 -18.47
C LEU A 444 19.92 -3.89 -18.49
N LYS A 445 20.86 -3.54 -19.39
CA LYS A 445 22.23 -4.07 -19.34
C LYS A 445 22.93 -3.39 -18.15
N PRO A 446 23.78 -4.12 -17.40
CA PRO A 446 24.67 -3.46 -16.45
C PRO A 446 25.54 -2.45 -17.21
N THR A 447 25.56 -1.21 -16.75
CA THR A 447 26.45 -0.15 -17.24
C THR A 447 27.90 -0.51 -16.91
N THR A 448 28.79 -0.31 -17.89
CA THR A 448 30.24 -0.61 -17.83
C THR A 448 31.02 0.45 -17.07
#